data_AF-A0A4Q5TR11-F1
#
_entry.id   AF-A0A4Q5TR11-F1
#
_cell.length_a   1.000
_cell.length_b   1.000
_cell.length_c   1.000
_cell.angle_alpha   90.00
_cell.angle_beta   90.00
_cell.angle_gamma   90.00
#
_symmetry.space_group_name_H-M   'P 1'
#
loop_
_entity.id
_entity.type
_entity.pdbx_description
1 polymer ?
#
loop_
_entity_poly.entity_id
_entity_poly.type
_entity_poly.pdbx_seq_one_letter_code
_entity_poly.pdbx_strand_id
1 'polypeptide(L)' 'KEFVNKVLGPTDDITRFEYMQKTNKENGPALVGVEVQSRQDYHLLVQRLHEFQIQFTELNKNDTLFGYLV' A
#
# COMPACT_ATOMS: atom_id res chain seq x y z
N LYS A 1 9.76 0.92 -9.45
CA LYS A 1 10.81 1.43 -8.55
C LYS A 1 10.48 2.80 -7.93
N GLU A 2 9.63 3.62 -8.56
CA GLU A 2 9.29 4.94 -8.02
C GLU A 2 8.32 4.90 -6.83
N PHE A 3 7.37 3.97 -6.82
CA PHE A 3 6.42 3.78 -5.70
C PHE A 3 7.12 3.66 -4.34
N VAL A 4 8.04 2.70 -4.20
CA VAL A 4 8.73 2.39 -2.94
C VAL A 4 9.59 3.54 -2.44
N ASN A 5 10.18 4.34 -3.35
CA ASN A 5 11.10 5.42 -2.97
C ASN A 5 10.42 6.78 -2.82
N LYS A 6 9.28 7.01 -3.48
CA LYS A 6 8.62 8.33 -3.51
C LYS A 6 7.32 8.39 -2.71
N VAL A 7 6.63 7.26 -2.54
CA VAL A 7 5.32 7.21 -1.87
C VAL A 7 5.45 6.77 -0.43
N LEU A 8 6.35 5.83 -0.13
CA LEU A 8 6.57 5.39 1.25
C LEU A 8 7.25 6.50 2.05
N GLY A 9 6.66 6.78 3.21
CA GLY A 9 7.25 7.60 4.24
C GLY A 9 8.44 6.89 4.92
N PRO A 10 9.22 7.64 5.70
CA PRO A 10 10.41 7.10 6.39
C PRO A 10 10.09 6.03 7.44
N THR A 11 8.82 5.93 7.86
CA THR A 11 8.31 5.00 8.87
C THR A 11 7.46 3.88 8.27
N ASP A 12 7.25 3.87 6.96
CA ASP A 12 6.37 2.92 6.30
C ASP A 12 7.18 1.69 5.86
N ASP A 13 6.71 0.50 6.24
CA ASP A 13 7.40 -0.76 5.91
C ASP A 13 6.59 -1.59 4.90
N ILE A 14 7.27 -2.26 3.96
CA ILE A 14 6.59 -3.14 3.00
C ILE A 14 6.56 -4.55 3.57
N THR A 15 5.40 -4.96 4.05
CA THR A 15 5.19 -6.32 4.56
C THR A 15 4.92 -7.34 3.47
N ARG A 16 4.42 -6.91 2.30
CA ARG A 16 4.10 -7.81 1.19
C ARG A 16 4.30 -7.15 -0.15
N PHE A 17 4.85 -7.90 -1.10
CA PHE A 17 4.95 -7.47 -2.49
C PHE A 17 4.67 -8.64 -3.42
N GLU A 18 3.59 -8.57 -4.19
CA GLU A 18 3.17 -9.62 -5.12
C GLU A 18 2.88 -9.05 -6.51
N TYR A 19 3.41 -9.69 -7.54
CA TYR A 19 3.05 -9.37 -8.92
C TYR A 19 1.87 -10.23 -9.36
N MET A 20 0.77 -9.61 -9.80
CA MET A 20 -0.45 -10.34 -10.16
C MET A 20 -0.40 -10.99 -11.54
N GLN A 21 0.54 -10.61 -12.42
CA GLN A 21 0.73 -11.27 -13.72
C GLN A 21 2.09 -11.95 -13.84
N LYS A 22 2.09 -13.25 -14.16
CA LYS A 22 3.30 -14.04 -14.45
C LYS A 22 3.78 -13.94 -15.91
N THR A 23 2.96 -13.49 -16.85
CA THR A 23 3.24 -13.61 -18.30
C THR A 23 3.81 -12.35 -18.96
N ASN A 24 3.66 -11.16 -18.37
CA ASN A 24 4.30 -9.93 -18.88
C ASN A 24 4.93 -9.16 -17.73
N LYS A 25 6.24 -9.37 -17.54
CA LYS A 25 7.06 -8.84 -16.44
C LYS A 25 7.19 -7.32 -16.38
N GLU A 26 6.73 -6.59 -17.40
CA GLU A 26 7.04 -5.16 -17.54
C GLU A 26 5.91 -4.22 -17.11
N ASN A 27 4.64 -4.63 -17.11
CA ASN A 27 3.50 -3.72 -16.85
C ASN A 27 2.32 -4.35 -16.06
N GLY A 28 2.56 -5.42 -15.32
CA GLY A 28 1.50 -6.08 -14.53
C GLY A 28 1.12 -5.30 -13.26
N PRO A 29 -0.15 -5.35 -12.81
CA PRO A 29 -0.53 -4.80 -11.52
C PRO A 29 0.22 -5.52 -10.40
N ALA A 30 0.73 -4.75 -9.44
CA ALA A 30 1.39 -5.26 -8.24
C ALA A 30 0.52 -5.00 -7.02
N LEU A 31 0.43 -6.00 -6.16
CA LEU A 31 -0.16 -5.90 -4.84
C LEU A 31 0.94 -5.60 -3.84
N VAL A 32 0.80 -4.48 -3.14
CA VAL A 32 1.76 -4.04 -2.12
C VAL A 32 1.03 -3.95 -0.79
N GLY A 33 1.51 -4.70 0.20
CA GLY A 33 1.12 -4.54 1.59
C GLY A 33 2.08 -3.57 2.26
N VAL A 34 1.53 -2.46 2.76
CA VAL A 34 2.27 -1.45 3.52
C VAL A 34 1.79 -1.48 4.96
N GLU A 35 2.72 -1.55 5.90
CA GLU A 35 2.45 -1.36 7.32
C GLU A 35 2.79 0.08 7.69
N VAL A 36 1.81 0.76 8.30
CA VAL A 36 1.91 2.15 8.74
C VAL A 36 1.83 2.17 10.27
N GLN A 37 2.66 3.00 10.90
CA GLN A 37 2.76 3.04 12.36
C GLN A 37 1.53 3.68 13.02
N SER A 38 0.92 4.68 12.37
CA SER A 38 -0.25 5.38 12.87
C SER A 38 -1.33 5.55 11.79
N ARG A 39 -2.59 5.74 12.21
CA ARG A 39 -3.69 6.05 11.30
C ARG A 39 -3.48 7.36 10.52
N GLN A 40 -2.67 8.28 11.03
CA GLN A 40 -2.34 9.54 10.35
C GLN A 40 -1.40 9.30 9.17
N ASP A 41 -0.42 8.40 9.33
CA ASP A 41 0.52 8.02 8.26
C ASP A 41 -0.19 7.36 7.09
N TYR A 42 -1.24 6.57 7.34
CA TYR A 42 -2.11 6.05 6.29
C TYR A 42 -2.67 7.16 5.39
N HIS A 43 -3.21 8.21 6.00
CA HIS A 43 -3.81 9.32 5.25
C HIS A 43 -2.76 10.05 4.42
N LEU A 44 -1.55 10.22 4.98
CA LEU A 44 -0.42 10.83 4.29
C LEU A 44 0.07 9.97 3.11
N LEU A 45 0.10 8.65 3.27
CA LEU A 45 0.43 7.71 2.21
C LEU A 45 -0.60 7.75 1.07
N VAL A 46 -1.89 7.74 1.41
CA VAL A 46 -2.97 7.91 0.42
C VAL A 46 -2.85 9.25 -0.31
N GLN A 47 -2.57 10.34 0.41
CA GLN A 47 -2.35 11.64 -0.22
C GLN A 47 -1.19 11.60 -1.22
N ARG A 48 -0.05 11.00 -0.85
CA ARG A 48 1.09 10.82 -1.77
C ARG A 48 0.71 9.99 -2.99
N LEU A 49 -0.06 8.92 -2.83
CA LEU A 49 -0.55 8.12 -3.95
C LEU A 49 -1.34 8.98 -4.94
N HIS A 50 -2.20 9.87 -4.43
CA HIS A 50 -2.93 10.84 -5.25
C HIS A 50 -2.02 11.89 -5.90
N GLU A 51 -1.06 12.45 -5.17
CA GLU A 51 -0.11 13.45 -5.69
C GLU A 51 0.77 12.90 -6.83
N PHE A 52 1.21 11.64 -6.70
CA PHE A 52 2.00 10.94 -7.72
C PHE A 52 1.13 10.31 -8.82
N GLN A 53 -0.19 10.54 -8.81
CA GLN A 53 -1.17 9.97 -9.75
C GLN A 53 -1.06 8.45 -9.90
N ILE A 54 -0.72 7.77 -8.81
CA ILE A 54 -0.61 6.31 -8.82
C ILE A 54 -2.01 5.73 -8.73
N GLN A 55 -2.34 4.84 -9.66
CA GLN A 55 -3.57 4.06 -9.57
C GLN A 55 -3.41 3.01 -8.48
N PHE A 56 -4.19 3.16 -7.41
CA PHE A 56 -4.28 2.18 -6.34
C PHE A 56 -5.74 1.78 -6.13
N THR A 57 -5.93 0.63 -5.51
CA THR A 57 -7.23 0.18 -5.03
C THR A 57 -7.03 -0.25 -3.59
N GLU A 58 -7.71 0.43 -2.66
CA GLU A 58 -7.70 0.03 -1.27
C GLU A 58 -8.36 -1.35 -1.18
N LEU A 59 -7.56 -2.36 -0.81
CA LEU A 59 -8.07 -3.64 -0.35
C LEU A 59 -8.58 -3.45 1.07
N ASN A 60 -9.65 -2.65 1.21
CA ASN A 60 -10.27 -2.34 2.47
C ASN A 60 -10.86 -3.65 3.02
N LYS A 61 -10.10 -4.32 3.90
CA LYS A 61 -10.57 -5.46 4.66
C LYS A 61 -11.50 -4.88 5.72
N ASN A 62 -12.80 -4.98 5.46
CA ASN A 62 -13.90 -4.89 6.40
C ASN A 62 -13.46 -4.69 7.86
N ASP A 63 -13.87 -3.54 8.37
CA ASP A 63 -13.72 -2.91 9.69
C ASP A 63 -14.01 -3.79 10.93
N THR A 64 -14.16 -5.11 10.79
CA THR A 64 -14.62 -6.02 11.85
C THR A 64 -13.51 -6.75 12.62
N LEU A 65 -12.23 -6.53 12.31
CA LEU A 65 -11.12 -7.22 13.02
C LEU A 65 -10.56 -6.46 14.24
N PHE A 66 -11.08 -5.28 14.55
CA PHE A 66 -10.80 -4.61 15.84
C PHE A 66 -11.60 -5.18 17.03
N GLY A 67 -12.46 -6.19 16.80
CA GLY A 67 -13.31 -6.79 17.83
C GLY A 67 -12.70 -7.92 18.66
N TYR A 68 -11.43 -8.29 18.45
CA TYR A 68 -10.81 -9.47 19.09
C TYR A 68 -9.50 -9.20 19.83
N LEU A 69 -9.34 -8.00 20.40
CA LEU A 69 -8.43 -7.83 21.54
C LEU A 69 -9.17 -8.27 22.81
N VAL A 70 -8.98 -9.55 23.19
CA VAL A 70 -9.12 -10.04 24.57
C VAL A 70 -7.76 -10.49 25.07
#